data_AF-A0AAN8W9F2-F1
#
_entry.id   AF-A0AAN8W9F2-F1
#
_cell.length_a   1.000
_cell.length_b   1.000
_cell.length_c   1.000
_cell.angle_alpha   90.00
_cell.angle_beta   90.00
_cell.angle_gamma   90.00
#
_symmetry.space_group_name_H-M   'P 1'
#
loop_
_entity.id
_entity.type
_entity.pdbx_description
1 polymer ?
#
loop_
_entity_poly.entity_id
_entity_poly.type
_entity_poly.pdbx_seq_one_letter_code
_entity_poly.pdbx_strand_id
1 'polypeptide(L)'
;AVCLLALSSTITMAVPFALGQVIDIIYTDDHTVLKQNLNQVCFILSGVFLLGGLSNFGRVYLMNVAGQRITRTLRSSVFAAIMKQEIAFFDTNNTGELVNRLSADTSLVSQSLTMNISDGLRSLAMTIAGVSMM
;
A
#
# COMPACT_ATOMS: atom_id res chain seq x y z
N ALA A 1 -2.24 -9.32 -4.02
CA ALA A 1 -2.00 -8.06 -3.27
C ALA A 1 -1.42 -8.32 -1.89
N VAL A 2 -2.07 -9.13 -1.04
CA VAL A 2 -1.60 -9.46 0.33
C VAL A 2 -0.18 -10.04 0.33
N CYS A 3 0.16 -10.95 -0.59
CA CYS A 3 1.54 -11.49 -0.67
C CYS A 3 2.59 -10.42 -1.04
N LEU A 4 2.26 -9.47 -1.93
CA LEU A 4 3.13 -8.35 -2.27
C LEU A 4 3.27 -7.34 -1.12
N LEU A 5 2.20 -7.23 -0.32
CA LEU A 5 2.15 -6.39 0.88
C LEU A 5 3.06 -6.98 1.97
N ALA A 6 2.97 -8.28 2.21
CA ALA A 6 3.88 -9.02 3.07
C ALA A 6 5.33 -8.85 2.60
N LEU A 7 5.62 -9.15 1.33
CA LEU A 7 6.96 -9.00 0.75
C LEU A 7 7.51 -7.57 0.87
N SER A 8 6.70 -6.55 0.57
CA SER A 8 7.10 -5.14 0.71
C SER A 8 7.37 -4.75 2.16
N SER A 9 6.63 -5.33 3.11
CA SER A 9 6.79 -5.04 4.55
C SER A 9 8.08 -5.67 5.08
N THR A 10 8.39 -6.91 4.68
CA THR A 10 9.65 -7.57 5.01
C THR A 10 10.85 -6.80 4.45
N ILE A 11 10.75 -6.31 3.21
CA ILE A 11 11.83 -5.53 2.59
C ILE A 11 12.02 -4.17 3.28
N THR A 12 10.93 -3.51 3.68
CA THR A 12 11.04 -2.24 4.41
C THR A 12 11.69 -2.44 5.79
N MET A 13 11.41 -3.57 6.45
CA MET A 13 12.05 -3.98 7.72
C MET A 13 13.50 -4.43 7.57
N ALA A 14 13.98 -4.75 6.37
CA ALA A 14 15.39 -5.03 6.13
C ALA A 14 16.27 -3.76 6.14
N VAL A 15 15.67 -2.57 5.99
CA VAL A 15 16.40 -1.29 5.89
C VAL A 15 17.12 -0.90 7.19
N PRO A 16 16.48 -0.93 8.38
CA PRO A 16 17.16 -0.64 9.65
C PRO A 16 18.29 -1.63 9.95
N PHE A 17 18.08 -2.92 9.65
CA PHE A 17 19.10 -3.96 9.84
C PHE A 17 20.31 -3.75 8.93
N ALA A 18 20.08 -3.41 7.67
CA ALA A 18 21.16 -3.08 6.74
C ALA A 18 21.92 -1.81 7.17
N LEU A 19 21.22 -0.79 7.66
CA LEU A 19 21.86 0.40 8.22
C LEU A 19 22.74 0.06 9.44
N GLY A 20 22.28 -0.83 10.32
CA GLY A 20 23.08 -1.35 11.44
C GLY A 20 24.38 -2.00 10.97
N GLN A 21 24.31 -2.89 9.98
CA GLN A 21 25.51 -3.53 9.41
C GLN A 21 26.47 -2.52 8.77
N VAL A 22 25.96 -1.50 8.08
CA VAL A 22 26.80 -0.45 7.49
C VAL A 22 27.51 0.36 8.57
N ILE A 23 26.83 0.69 9.67
CA ILE A 23 27.42 1.41 10.81
C ILE A 23 28.53 0.57 11.46
N ASP A 24 28.29 -0.72 11.70
CA ASP A 24 29.28 -1.63 12.31
C ASP A 24 30.54 -1.79 11.43
N ILE A 25 30.35 -1.86 10.11
CA ILE A 25 31.46 -1.92 9.15
C ILE A 25 32.29 -0.63 9.23
N ILE A 26 31.66 0.55 9.28
CA ILE A 26 32.35 1.85 9.36
C ILE A 26 33.14 2.00 10.66
N TYR A 27 32.71 1.36 11.76
CA TYR A 27 33.38 1.41 13.05
C TYR A 27 34.57 0.45 13.20
N THR A 28 34.82 -0.41 12.20
CA THR A 28 35.95 -1.36 12.20
C THR A 28 37.22 -0.69 11.64
N ASP A 29 38.32 -0.71 12.41
CA ASP A 29 39.56 0.07 12.21
C ASP A 29 40.43 -0.34 10.99
N ASP A 30 40.01 -1.34 10.20
CA ASP A 30 40.85 -1.99 9.19
C ASP A 30 40.47 -1.58 7.75
N HIS A 31 41.18 -0.61 7.18
CA HIS A 31 40.80 0.11 5.95
C HIS A 31 40.76 -0.74 4.66
N THR A 32 41.50 -1.85 4.58
CA THR A 32 41.54 -2.73 3.38
C THR A 32 40.37 -3.71 3.36
N VAL A 33 40.04 -4.28 4.52
CA VAL A 33 38.89 -5.16 4.74
C VAL A 33 37.58 -4.37 4.69
N LEU A 34 37.60 -3.10 5.10
CA LEU A 34 36.48 -2.16 5.03
C LEU A 34 35.95 -2.02 3.59
N LYS A 35 36.78 -1.64 2.62
CA LYS A 35 36.32 -1.34 1.25
C LYS A 35 35.67 -2.53 0.55
N GLN A 36 36.19 -3.74 0.77
CA GLN A 36 35.66 -4.95 0.12
C GLN A 36 34.30 -5.36 0.71
N ASN A 37 34.16 -5.34 2.04
CA ASN A 37 32.89 -5.65 2.71
C ASN A 37 31.81 -4.59 2.41
N LEU A 38 32.20 -3.31 2.37
CA LEU A 38 31.26 -2.20 2.12
C LEU A 38 30.73 -2.25 0.68
N ASN A 39 31.57 -2.56 -0.31
CA ASN A 39 31.12 -2.70 -1.71
C ASN A 39 30.16 -3.89 -1.87
N GLN A 40 30.43 -5.01 -1.21
CA GLN A 40 29.57 -6.19 -1.23
C GLN A 40 28.21 -5.94 -0.56
N VAL A 41 28.19 -5.30 0.61
CA VAL A 41 26.95 -4.94 1.31
C VAL A 41 26.14 -3.90 0.53
N CYS A 42 26.78 -2.87 -0.03
CA CYS A 42 26.10 -1.88 -0.88
C CYS A 42 25.46 -2.52 -2.12
N PHE A 43 26.14 -3.46 -2.77
CA PHE A 43 25.60 -4.14 -3.96
C PHE A 43 24.39 -5.01 -3.61
N ILE A 44 24.46 -5.77 -2.51
CA ILE A 44 23.34 -6.58 -2.00
C ILE A 44 22.15 -5.67 -1.64
N LEU A 45 22.41 -4.58 -0.90
CA LEU A 45 21.38 -3.65 -0.46
C LEU A 45 20.69 -2.95 -1.63
N SER A 46 21.45 -2.54 -2.66
CA SER A 46 20.92 -1.98 -3.89
C SER A 46 19.97 -2.95 -4.60
N GLY A 47 20.35 -4.23 -4.70
CA GLY A 47 19.48 -5.28 -5.25
C GLY A 47 18.17 -5.45 -4.45
N VAL A 48 18.26 -5.46 -3.12
CA VAL A 48 17.09 -5.56 -2.23
C VAL A 48 16.16 -4.35 -2.40
N PHE A 49 16.70 -3.13 -2.49
CA PHE A 49 15.91 -1.93 -2.71
C PHE A 49 15.20 -1.91 -4.07
N LEU A 50 15.88 -2.34 -5.14
CA LEU A 50 15.27 -2.43 -6.47
C LEU A 50 14.10 -3.42 -6.47
N LEU A 51 14.29 -4.61 -5.88
CA LEU A 51 13.22 -5.60 -5.75
C LEU A 51 12.07 -5.10 -4.87
N GLY A 52 12.38 -4.40 -3.77
CA GLY A 52 11.40 -3.77 -2.90
C GLY A 52 10.57 -2.70 -3.59
N GLY A 53 11.23 -1.83 -4.35
CA GLY A 53 10.59 -0.79 -5.15
C GLY A 53 9.64 -1.38 -6.19
N LEU A 54 10.09 -2.40 -6.93
CA LEU A 54 9.27 -3.07 -7.95
C LEU A 54 8.04 -3.78 -7.32
N SER A 55 8.23 -4.46 -6.19
CA SER A 55 7.14 -5.08 -5.45
C SER A 55 6.13 -4.05 -4.93
N ASN A 56 6.60 -2.92 -4.41
CA ASN A 56 5.73 -1.83 -3.94
C ASN A 56 4.95 -1.21 -5.10
N PHE A 57 5.59 -0.99 -6.25
CA PHE A 57 4.93 -0.50 -7.45
C PHE A 57 3.83 -1.46 -7.91
N GLY A 58 4.14 -2.76 -8.03
CA GLY A 58 3.17 -3.79 -8.40
C GLY A 58 1.98 -3.86 -7.44
N ARG A 59 2.22 -3.71 -6.14
CA ARG A 59 1.18 -3.65 -5.11
C ARG A 59 0.24 -2.46 -5.34
N VAL A 60 0.79 -1.25 -5.46
CA VAL A 60 0.01 -0.02 -5.65
C VAL A 60 -0.80 -0.10 -6.94
N TYR A 61 -0.20 -0.61 -8.02
CA TYR A 61 -0.88 -0.78 -9.30
C TYR A 61 -2.08 -1.74 -9.18
N LEU A 62 -1.89 -2.92 -8.61
CA LEU A 62 -2.95 -3.91 -8.43
C LEU A 62 -4.09 -3.39 -7.54
N MET A 63 -3.77 -2.67 -6.47
CA MET A 63 -4.77 -2.03 -5.60
C MET A 63 -5.54 -0.94 -6.34
N ASN A 64 -4.87 -0.09 -7.13
CA ASN A 64 -5.59 0.91 -7.93
C ASN A 64 -6.55 0.26 -8.93
N VAL A 65 -6.13 -0.79 -9.64
CA VAL A 65 -6.98 -1.52 -10.58
C VAL A 65 -8.17 -2.17 -9.86
N ALA A 66 -7.95 -2.78 -8.69
CA ALA A 66 -9.01 -3.36 -7.88
C ALA A 66 -10.02 -2.29 -7.42
N GLY A 67 -9.54 -1.15 -6.92
CA GLY A 67 -10.38 -0.03 -6.51
C GLY A 67 -11.24 0.49 -7.67
N GLN A 68 -10.65 0.68 -8.85
CA GLN A 68 -11.41 1.10 -10.03
C GLN A 68 -12.51 0.10 -10.42
N ARG A 69 -12.24 -1.21 -10.35
CA ARG A 69 -13.25 -2.25 -10.62
C ARG A 69 -14.39 -2.20 -9.59
N ILE A 70 -14.08 -2.07 -8.30
CA ILE A 70 -15.08 -1.96 -7.24
C ILE A 70 -15.95 -0.71 -7.44
N THR A 71 -15.32 0.44 -7.70
CA THR A 71 -16.05 1.70 -7.96
C THR A 71 -16.98 1.57 -9.17
N ARG A 72 -16.53 0.92 -10.26
CA ARG A 72 -17.36 0.69 -11.45
C ARG A 72 -18.60 -0.14 -11.11
N THR A 73 -18.44 -1.24 -10.37
CA THR A 73 -19.56 -2.09 -9.96
C THR A 73 -20.51 -1.33 -9.04
N LEU A 74 -19.99 -0.63 -8.01
CA LEU A 74 -20.80 0.15 -7.09
C LEU A 74 -21.62 1.23 -7.82
N ARG A 75 -21.00 2.01 -8.72
CA ARG A 75 -21.72 3.02 -9.50
C ARG A 75 -22.84 2.41 -10.34
N SER A 76 -22.58 1.29 -11.00
CA SER A 76 -23.61 0.63 -11.80
C SER A 76 -24.77 0.13 -10.93
N SER A 77 -24.49 -0.45 -9.77
CA SER A 77 -25.52 -0.96 -8.86
C SER A 77 -26.35 0.18 -8.23
N VAL A 78 -25.69 1.25 -7.78
CA VAL A 78 -26.36 2.43 -7.20
C VAL A 78 -27.23 3.12 -8.24
N PHE A 79 -26.70 3.33 -9.46
CA PHE A 79 -27.48 3.94 -10.53
C PHE A 79 -28.71 3.09 -10.89
N ALA A 80 -28.56 1.77 -11.03
CA ALA A 80 -29.67 0.88 -11.29
C ALA A 80 -30.71 0.86 -10.15
N ALA A 81 -30.28 1.02 -8.90
CA ALA A 81 -31.17 1.11 -7.75
C ALA A 81 -31.94 2.43 -7.70
N ILE A 82 -31.29 3.56 -8.03
CA ILE A 82 -31.92 4.88 -8.12
C ILE A 82 -33.00 4.87 -9.20
N MET A 83 -32.70 4.34 -10.40
CA MET A 83 -33.64 4.31 -11.53
C MET A 83 -34.89 3.44 -11.28
N LYS A 84 -34.89 2.58 -10.26
CA LYS A 84 -36.03 1.73 -9.89
C LYS A 84 -36.93 2.33 -8.82
N GLN A 85 -36.58 3.50 -8.26
CA GLN A 85 -37.38 4.15 -7.22
C GLN A 85 -38.63 4.83 -7.79
N GLU A 86 -39.63 5.01 -6.94
CA GLU A 86 -40.87 5.72 -7.26
C GLU A 86 -40.69 7.24 -7.34
N ILE A 87 -41.63 7.95 -7.97
CA ILE A 87 -41.55 9.41 -8.16
C ILE A 87 -41.49 10.16 -6.81
N ALA A 88 -42.25 9.70 -5.80
CA ALA A 88 -42.24 10.31 -4.47
C ALA A 88 -40.85 10.29 -3.78
N PHE A 89 -40.00 9.31 -4.12
CA PHE A 89 -38.61 9.29 -3.65
C PHE A 89 -37.82 10.49 -4.21
N PHE A 90 -38.02 10.82 -5.49
CA PHE A 90 -37.36 11.95 -6.14
C PHE A 90 -37.91 13.30 -5.70
N ASP A 91 -39.18 13.37 -5.27
CA ASP A 91 -39.76 14.59 -4.71
C ASP A 91 -39.13 14.95 -3.34
N THR A 92 -38.67 13.94 -2.59
CA THR A 92 -38.09 14.13 -1.24
C THR A 92 -36.56 14.24 -1.28
N ASN A 93 -35.89 13.58 -2.23
CA ASN A 93 -34.43 13.53 -2.30
C ASN A 93 -33.89 14.45 -3.40
N ASN A 94 -33.00 15.37 -3.03
CA ASN A 94 -32.40 16.28 -3.99
C ASN A 94 -31.49 15.53 -4.97
N THR A 95 -31.64 15.78 -6.27
CA THR A 95 -30.80 15.22 -7.34
C THR A 95 -29.30 15.42 -7.06
N GLY A 96 -28.92 16.56 -6.47
CA GLY A 96 -27.52 16.82 -6.07
C GLY A 96 -26.98 15.82 -5.05
N GLU A 97 -27.79 15.40 -4.08
CA GLU A 97 -27.40 14.39 -3.10
C GLU A 97 -27.24 13.02 -3.76
N LEU A 98 -28.16 12.64 -4.65
CA LEU A 98 -28.10 11.36 -5.38
C LEU A 98 -26.84 11.27 -6.25
N VAL A 99 -26.47 12.37 -6.92
CA VAL A 99 -25.22 12.46 -7.69
C VAL A 99 -23.99 12.37 -6.78
N ASN A 100 -24.04 13.01 -5.60
CA ASN A 100 -22.95 12.94 -4.64
C ASN A 100 -22.75 11.51 -4.11
N ARG A 101 -23.84 10.81 -3.75
CA ARG A 101 -23.82 9.39 -3.36
C ARG A 101 -23.28 8.51 -4.48
N LEU A 102 -23.69 8.75 -5.72
CA LEU A 102 -23.22 7.99 -6.87
C LEU A 102 -21.72 8.22 -7.14
N SER A 103 -21.21 9.44 -6.94
CA SER A 103 -19.83 9.80 -7.29
C SER A 103 -18.86 9.69 -6.10
N ALA A 104 -19.07 10.49 -5.06
CA ALA A 104 -18.17 10.63 -3.92
C ALA A 104 -18.23 9.41 -3.02
N ASP A 105 -19.43 8.99 -2.59
CA ASP A 105 -19.55 7.88 -1.63
C ASP A 105 -19.06 6.56 -2.23
N THR A 106 -19.39 6.27 -3.49
CA THR A 106 -18.87 5.05 -4.16
C THR A 106 -17.35 5.06 -4.26
N SER A 107 -16.73 6.22 -4.47
CA SER A 107 -15.27 6.37 -4.51
C SER A 107 -14.66 6.21 -3.12
N LEU A 108 -15.25 6.82 -2.09
CA LEU A 108 -14.80 6.73 -0.70
C LEU A 108 -14.86 5.29 -0.18
N VAL A 109 -15.95 4.58 -0.47
CA VAL A 109 -16.10 3.16 -0.10
C VAL A 109 -15.03 2.31 -0.79
N SER A 110 -14.82 2.49 -2.09
CA SER A 110 -13.81 1.75 -2.83
C SER A 110 -12.39 2.02 -2.32
N GLN A 111 -12.06 3.28 -2.06
CA GLN A 111 -10.77 3.68 -1.50
C GLN A 111 -10.55 3.10 -0.10
N SER A 112 -11.58 3.08 0.72
CA SER A 112 -11.54 2.50 2.06
C SER A 112 -11.29 0.99 2.02
N LEU A 113 -12.00 0.26 1.16
CA LEU A 113 -11.84 -1.18 1.01
C LEU A 113 -10.48 -1.57 0.42
N THR A 114 -9.87 -0.68 -0.37
CA THR A 114 -8.69 -1.03 -1.16
C THR A 114 -7.40 -0.48 -0.57
N MET A 115 -7.29 0.84 -0.42
CA MET A 115 -6.06 1.49 0.04
C MET A 115 -5.97 1.50 1.57
N ASN A 116 -7.03 1.92 2.27
CA ASN A 116 -6.97 2.05 3.73
C ASN A 116 -6.75 0.70 4.43
N ILE A 117 -7.44 -0.36 3.98
CA ILE A 117 -7.20 -1.72 4.51
C ILE A 117 -5.77 -2.19 4.22
N SER A 118 -5.26 -1.93 3.01
CA SER A 118 -3.89 -2.30 2.63
C SER A 118 -2.85 -1.59 3.50
N ASP A 119 -2.98 -0.28 3.68
CA ASP A 119 -2.03 0.51 4.47
C ASP A 119 -2.17 0.25 5.97
N GLY A 120 -3.38 -0.02 6.45
CA GLY A 120 -3.62 -0.48 7.82
C GLY A 120 -2.94 -1.82 8.11
N LEU A 121 -3.12 -2.81 7.22
CA LEU A 121 -2.48 -4.11 7.35
C LEU A 121 -0.95 -4.01 7.31
N ARG A 122 -0.41 -3.13 6.44
CA ARG A 122 1.03 -2.86 6.37
C ARG A 122 1.54 -2.28 7.69
N SER A 123 0.84 -1.29 8.21
CA SER A 123 1.22 -0.59 9.44
C SER A 123 1.23 -1.55 10.62
N LEU A 124 0.20 -2.41 10.75
CA LEU A 124 0.17 -3.45 11.77
C LEU A 124 1.34 -4.42 11.66
N ALA A 125 1.65 -4.90 10.45
CA ALA A 125 2.79 -5.79 10.23
C ALA A 125 4.12 -5.13 10.60
N MET A 126 4.29 -3.84 10.26
CA MET A 126 5.48 -3.06 10.63
C MET A 126 5.59 -2.83 12.13
N THR A 127 4.48 -2.56 12.82
CA THR A 127 4.46 -2.40 14.28
C THR A 127 4.85 -3.71 14.97
N ILE A 128 4.29 -4.85 14.55
CA ILE A 128 4.62 -6.16 15.12
C ILE A 128 6.11 -6.47 14.90
N ALA A 129 6.61 -6.27 13.68
CA ALA A 129 8.01 -6.52 13.36
C ALA A 129 8.96 -5.60 14.15
N GLY A 130 8.63 -4.31 14.26
CA GLY A 130 9.40 -3.35 15.05
C GLY A 130 9.46 -3.71 16.53
N VAL A 131 8.32 -4.10 17.13
CA VAL A 131 8.27 -4.54 18.53
C VAL A 131 9.07 -5.83 18.75
N SER A 132 9.06 -6.76 17.79
CA SER A 132 9.85 -8.00 17.90
C SER A 132 11.36 -7.81 17.75
N MET A 133 11.79 -6.70 17.15
CA MET A 133 13.20 -6.39 16.91
C MET A 133 13.84 -5.61 18.08
N MET A 134 13.03 -5.02 18.96
CA MET A 134 13.48 -4.43 20.23
C MET A 134 13.69 -5.50 21.30
#